data_AF-A0A3S0K0S8-F1
#
_entry.id   AF-A0A3S0K0S8-F1
#
_cell.length_a   1.000
_cell.length_b   1.000
_cell.length_c   1.000
_cell.angle_alpha   90.00
_cell.angle_beta   90.00
_cell.angle_gamma   90.00
#
_symmetry.space_group_name_H-M   'P 1'
#
loop_
_entity.id
_entity.type
_entity.pdbx_description
1 polymer ?
#
loop_
_entity_poly.entity_id
_entity_poly.type
_entity_poly.pdbx_seq_one_letter_code
_entity_poly.pdbx_strand_id
1 'polypeptide(L)'
;MVDEKGSAKTYAIVDVCAQTLVAGCHTIQDAMKAERTLGGELAIHNVTHPKCPDWLKAMIMADAAYCAARAAEYQDRSGDLRRKAAAIIEEADQAQAISDRYAQAAENAASAEAASARVAPR
;
A
#
# COMPACT_ATOMS: atom_id res chain seq x y z
N MET A 1 6.13 9.92 6.69
CA MET A 1 6.29 9.93 5.22
C MET A 1 6.34 8.50 4.73
N VAL A 2 5.54 8.17 3.72
CA VAL A 2 5.54 6.86 3.05
C VAL A 2 6.12 6.99 1.64
N ASP A 3 6.71 5.94 1.10
CA ASP A 3 7.14 5.88 -0.31
C ASP A 3 5.96 5.61 -1.26
N GLU A 4 6.23 5.52 -2.56
CA GLU A 4 5.22 5.27 -3.61
C GLU A 4 4.53 3.90 -3.45
N LYS A 5 5.15 2.98 -2.71
CA LYS A 5 4.59 1.67 -2.36
C LYS A 5 3.84 1.73 -1.03
N GLY A 6 3.70 2.93 -0.45
CA GLY A 6 3.07 3.24 0.83
C GLY A 6 3.83 2.71 2.06
N SER A 7 5.09 2.32 1.90
CA SER A 7 5.92 1.82 2.99
C SER A 7 6.60 2.98 3.72
N ALA A 8 6.77 2.87 5.04
CA ALA A 8 7.48 3.90 5.80
C ALA A 8 8.92 4.04 5.28
N LYS A 9 9.32 5.28 4.92
CA LYS A 9 10.69 5.57 4.48
C LYS A 9 11.63 5.37 5.66
N THR A 10 12.68 4.57 5.47
CA THR A 10 13.76 4.44 6.47
C THR A 10 14.96 5.20 5.97
N TYR A 11 15.56 6.01 6.85
CA TYR A 11 16.74 6.78 6.59
C TYR A 11 17.92 6.21 7.38
N ALA A 12 19.10 6.29 6.81
CA ALA A 12 20.35 5.84 7.40
C ALA A 12 21.33 7.01 7.39
N ILE A 13 22.07 7.20 8.48
CA ILE A 13 23.13 8.18 8.63
C ILE A 13 24.45 7.44 8.54
N VAL A 14 25.28 7.79 7.56
CA VAL A 14 26.54 7.12 7.27
C VAL A 14 27.69 8.09 7.51
N ASP A 15 28.74 7.62 8.20
CA ASP A 15 30.04 8.30 8.22
C ASP A 15 30.73 8.04 6.89
N VAL A 16 30.93 9.09 6.09
CA VAL A 16 31.52 8.97 4.75
C VAL A 16 33.02 8.64 4.79
N CYS A 17 33.73 9.04 5.85
CA CYS A 17 35.14 8.71 6.03
C CYS A 17 35.33 7.23 6.38
N ALA A 18 34.54 6.74 7.34
CA ALA A 18 34.61 5.35 7.79
C ALA A 18 33.84 4.37 6.89
N GLN A 19 32.95 4.88 6.02
CA GLN A 19 31.97 4.10 5.26
C GLN A 19 31.11 3.18 6.15
N THR A 20 30.71 3.69 7.32
CA THR A 20 29.93 2.91 8.29
C THR A 20 28.58 3.57 8.58
N LEU A 21 27.57 2.74 8.86
CA LEU A 21 26.28 3.22 9.36
C LEU A 21 26.44 3.66 10.81
N VAL A 22 26.07 4.89 11.10
CA VAL A 22 26.10 5.48 12.44
C VAL A 22 24.73 5.39 13.10
N ALA A 23 23.64 5.59 12.33
CA ALA A 23 22.28 5.53 12.87
C ALA A 23 21.22 5.21 11.80
N GLY A 24 20.10 4.62 12.22
CA GLY A 24 18.89 4.44 11.41
C GLY A 24 17.72 5.28 11.96
N CYS A 25 16.94 5.90 11.10
CA CYS A 25 15.84 6.81 11.45
C CYS A 25 14.60 6.55 10.60
N HIS A 26 13.40 6.76 11.16
CA HIS A 26 12.14 6.56 10.42
C HIS A 26 11.66 7.80 9.65
N THR A 27 12.22 8.96 9.93
CA THR A 27 11.89 10.20 9.22
C THR A 27 13.15 10.96 8.84
N ILE A 28 13.06 11.77 7.79
CA ILE A 28 14.17 12.63 7.39
C ILE A 28 14.47 13.69 8.46
N GLN A 29 13.45 14.15 9.19
CA GLN A 29 13.61 15.13 10.28
C GLN A 29 14.42 14.54 11.43
N ASP A 30 14.13 13.29 11.81
CA ASP A 30 14.91 12.59 12.85
C ASP A 30 16.35 12.36 12.38
N ALA A 31 16.53 11.97 11.10
CA ALA A 31 17.85 11.79 10.52
C ALA A 31 18.68 13.09 10.53
N MET A 32 18.10 14.21 10.09
CA MET A 32 18.77 15.51 10.11
C MET A 32 19.06 15.99 11.54
N LYS A 33 18.17 15.71 12.50
CA LYS A 33 18.40 16.07 13.91
C LYS A 33 19.55 15.26 14.50
N ALA A 34 19.60 13.96 14.22
CA ALA A 34 20.69 13.09 14.67
C ALA A 34 22.01 13.46 13.99
N GLU A 35 22.01 13.74 12.69
CA GLU A 35 23.18 14.21 11.93
C GLU A 35 23.81 15.46 12.56
N ARG A 36 23.00 16.48 12.88
CA ARG A 36 23.47 17.69 13.58
C ARG A 36 24.07 17.40 14.96
N THR A 37 23.58 16.37 15.62
CA THR A 37 24.01 16.00 16.98
C THR A 37 25.31 15.20 16.95
N LEU A 38 25.45 14.33 15.96
CA LEU A 38 26.61 13.46 15.76
C LEU A 38 27.82 14.25 15.21
N GLY A 39 27.57 15.29 14.40
CA GLY A 39 28.62 16.10 13.78
C GLY A 39 29.47 15.33 12.75
N GLY A 40 30.45 16.00 12.15
CA GLY A 40 31.36 15.39 11.16
C GLY A 40 30.84 15.39 9.71
N GLU A 41 31.59 14.76 8.81
CA GLU A 41 31.13 14.51 7.43
C GLU A 41 30.22 13.27 7.45
N LEU A 42 28.91 13.50 7.48
CA LEU A 42 27.89 12.46 7.46
C LEU A 42 27.05 12.56 6.18
N ALA A 43 26.47 11.43 5.76
CA ALA A 43 25.54 11.36 4.66
C ALA A 43 24.22 10.69 5.09
N ILE A 44 23.09 11.29 4.72
CA ILE A 44 21.77 10.72 4.94
C ILE A 44 21.30 10.01 3.68
N HIS A 45 21.02 8.71 3.80
CA HIS A 45 20.48 7.88 2.72
C HIS A 45 19.06 7.41 3.03
N ASN A 46 18.14 7.52 2.07
CA ASN A 46 16.87 6.81 2.15
C ASN A 46 17.09 5.35 1.73
N VAL A 47 16.99 4.43 2.68
CA VAL A 47 17.24 2.99 2.52
C VAL A 47 16.27 2.37 1.51
N THR A 48 15.05 2.88 1.39
CA THR A 48 14.06 2.34 0.44
C THR A 48 14.17 2.93 -0.96
N HIS A 49 15.03 3.95 -1.16
CA HIS A 49 15.20 4.59 -2.45
C HIS A 49 16.09 3.74 -3.39
N PRO A 50 15.78 3.64 -4.70
CA PRO A 50 16.57 2.84 -5.64
C PRO A 50 18.05 3.22 -5.68
N LYS A 51 18.34 4.53 -5.56
CA LYS A 51 19.72 5.08 -5.54
C LYS A 51 20.47 4.90 -4.22
N CYS A 52 19.90 4.21 -3.23
CA CYS A 52 20.63 3.89 -2.00
C CYS A 52 21.82 2.96 -2.31
N PRO A 53 23.02 3.19 -1.75
CA PRO A 53 24.18 2.32 -1.98
C PRO A 53 23.89 0.86 -1.63
N ASP A 54 24.33 -0.06 -2.48
CA ASP A 54 23.99 -1.48 -2.32
C ASP A 54 24.67 -2.12 -1.10
N TRP A 55 25.86 -1.66 -0.71
CA TRP A 55 26.52 -2.11 0.51
C TRP A 55 25.69 -1.77 1.77
N LEU A 56 25.03 -0.61 1.78
CA LEU A 56 24.20 -0.16 2.89
C LEU A 56 22.91 -0.98 2.95
N LYS A 57 22.31 -1.27 1.79
CA LYS A 57 21.18 -2.21 1.70
C LYS A 57 21.59 -3.58 2.22
N ALA A 58 22.73 -4.11 1.79
CA ALA A 58 23.22 -5.42 2.19
C ALA A 58 23.45 -5.50 3.71
N MET A 59 24.03 -4.45 4.31
CA MET A 59 24.29 -4.39 5.74
C MET A 59 22.99 -4.37 6.56
N ILE A 60 21.99 -3.61 6.13
CA ILE A 60 20.67 -3.57 6.80
C ILE A 60 19.92 -4.89 6.61
N MET A 61 20.02 -5.52 5.44
CA MET A 61 19.43 -6.82 5.16
C MET A 61 20.14 -7.98 5.88
N ALA A 62 21.36 -7.77 6.38
CA ALA A 62 22.06 -8.74 7.22
C ALA A 62 21.58 -8.71 8.69
N ASP A 63 20.87 -7.65 9.11
CA ASP A 63 20.27 -7.56 10.43
C ASP A 63 18.95 -8.36 10.47
N ALA A 64 19.00 -9.51 11.13
CA ALA A 64 17.86 -10.40 11.28
C ALA A 64 16.70 -9.76 12.06
N ALA A 65 16.97 -8.92 13.06
CA ALA A 65 15.94 -8.27 13.86
C ALA A 65 15.22 -7.20 13.03
N TYR A 66 15.97 -6.40 12.27
CA TYR A 66 15.40 -5.45 11.32
C TYR A 66 14.52 -6.15 10.29
N CYS A 67 15.02 -7.22 9.67
CA CYS A 67 14.28 -7.97 8.66
C CYS A 67 13.01 -8.60 9.21
N ALA A 68 13.05 -9.18 10.42
CA ALA A 68 11.89 -9.76 11.08
C ALA A 68 10.82 -8.70 11.39
N ALA A 69 11.21 -7.54 11.94
CA ALA A 69 10.29 -6.46 12.23
C ALA A 69 9.60 -5.93 10.96
N ARG A 70 10.35 -5.76 9.87
CA ARG A 70 9.78 -5.33 8.59
C ARG A 70 8.86 -6.38 7.98
N ALA A 71 9.23 -7.66 8.06
CA ALA A 71 8.36 -8.75 7.58
C ALA A 71 7.00 -8.72 8.28
N ALA A 72 6.97 -8.53 9.60
CA ALA A 72 5.73 -8.41 10.37
C ALA A 72 4.88 -7.20 9.90
N GLU A 73 5.48 -6.03 9.73
CA GLU A 73 4.79 -4.83 9.23
C GLU A 73 4.13 -5.06 7.86
N TYR A 74 4.85 -5.71 6.93
CA TYR A 74 4.29 -6.04 5.62
C TYR A 74 3.20 -7.11 5.70
N GLN A 75 3.33 -8.07 6.61
CA GLN A 75 2.30 -9.08 6.84
C GLN A 75 1.00 -8.43 7.33
N ASP A 76 1.08 -7.56 8.35
CA ASP A 76 -0.07 -6.83 8.89
C ASP A 76 -0.73 -5.96 7.82
N ARG A 77 0.09 -5.20 7.09
CA ARG A 77 -0.39 -4.34 6.00
C ARG A 77 -1.05 -5.14 4.88
N SER A 78 -0.54 -6.32 4.55
CA SER A 78 -1.18 -7.20 3.58
C SER A 78 -2.54 -7.70 4.08
N GLY A 79 -2.66 -7.96 5.39
CA GLY A 79 -3.93 -8.31 6.04
C GLY A 79 -4.97 -7.19 5.94
N ASP A 80 -4.56 -5.95 6.20
CA ASP A 80 -5.42 -4.76 6.04
C ASP A 80 -5.93 -4.60 4.61
N LEU A 81 -5.03 -4.76 3.63
CA LEU A 81 -5.40 -4.66 2.22
C LEU A 81 -6.38 -5.75 1.82
N ARG A 82 -6.19 -6.99 2.29
CA ARG A 82 -7.13 -8.10 2.05
C ARG A 82 -8.52 -7.82 2.64
N ARG A 83 -8.60 -7.25 3.86
CA ARG A 83 -9.87 -6.86 4.48
C ARG A 83 -10.60 -5.79 3.66
N LYS A 84 -9.88 -4.76 3.21
CA LYS A 84 -10.45 -3.72 2.34
C LYS A 84 -10.94 -4.30 1.01
N ALA A 85 -10.17 -5.20 0.40
CA ALA A 85 -10.56 -5.86 -0.83
C ALA A 85 -11.84 -6.69 -0.65
N ALA A 86 -11.97 -7.42 0.46
CA ALA A 86 -13.18 -8.20 0.76
C ALA A 86 -14.43 -7.31 0.85
N ALA A 87 -14.35 -6.16 1.53
CA ALA A 87 -15.47 -5.23 1.62
C ALA A 87 -15.88 -4.66 0.26
N ILE A 88 -14.91 -4.34 -0.60
CA ILE A 88 -15.18 -3.85 -1.97
C ILE A 88 -15.85 -4.94 -2.83
N ILE A 89 -15.40 -6.19 -2.70
CA ILE A 89 -16.02 -7.33 -3.41
C ILE A 89 -17.47 -7.50 -2.96
N GLU A 90 -17.74 -7.45 -1.67
CA GLU A 90 -19.10 -7.55 -1.13
C GLU A 90 -20.00 -6.41 -1.63
N GLU A 91 -19.51 -5.18 -1.66
CA GLU A 91 -20.24 -4.03 -2.21
C GLU A 91 -20.53 -4.21 -3.71
N ALA A 92 -19.57 -4.73 -4.48
CA ALA A 92 -19.76 -5.02 -5.90
C ALA A 92 -20.83 -6.10 -6.12
N ASP A 93 -20.83 -7.17 -5.32
CA ASP A 93 -21.84 -8.24 -5.40
C ASP A 93 -23.24 -7.70 -5.07
N GLN A 94 -23.37 -6.82 -4.07
CA GLN A 94 -24.63 -6.16 -3.74
C GLN A 94 -25.13 -5.28 -4.88
N ALA A 95 -24.24 -4.48 -5.48
CA ALA A 95 -24.59 -3.64 -6.62
C ALA A 95 -25.03 -4.46 -7.83
N GLN A 96 -24.35 -5.59 -8.12
CA GLN A 96 -24.75 -6.51 -9.19
C GLN A 96 -26.14 -7.10 -8.93
N ALA A 97 -26.41 -7.58 -7.71
CA ALA A 97 -27.72 -8.13 -7.36
C ALA A 97 -28.86 -7.10 -7.50
N ILE A 98 -28.59 -5.83 -7.19
CA ILE A 98 -29.55 -4.74 -7.42
C ILE A 98 -29.76 -4.52 -8.92
N SER A 99 -28.68 -4.44 -9.70
CA SER A 99 -28.72 -4.30 -11.16
C SER A 99 -29.58 -5.38 -11.81
N ASP A 100 -29.34 -6.64 -11.45
CA ASP A 100 -30.06 -7.80 -11.99
C ASP A 100 -31.57 -7.73 -11.68
N ARG A 101 -31.95 -7.29 -10.47
CA ARG A 101 -33.37 -7.08 -10.11
C ARG A 101 -34.03 -6.05 -11.00
N TYR A 102 -33.36 -4.93 -11.28
CA TYR A 102 -33.90 -3.91 -12.16
C TYR A 102 -33.98 -4.38 -13.62
N ALA A 103 -32.96 -5.10 -14.11
CA ALA A 103 -33.00 -5.72 -15.43
C ALA A 103 -34.18 -6.69 -15.57
N GLN A 104 -34.37 -7.58 -14.59
CA GLN A 104 -35.49 -8.52 -14.59
C GLN A 104 -36.85 -7.82 -14.54
N ALA A 105 -36.98 -6.74 -13.75
CA ALA A 105 -38.21 -5.96 -13.70
C ALA A 105 -38.52 -5.28 -15.05
N ALA A 106 -37.50 -4.77 -15.74
CA ALA A 106 -37.64 -4.20 -17.07
C ALA A 106 -38.07 -5.24 -18.12
N GLU A 107 -37.48 -6.44 -18.10
CA GLU A 107 -37.87 -7.55 -18.97
C GLU A 107 -39.31 -8.01 -18.74
N ASN A 108 -39.72 -8.09 -17.47
CA ASN A 108 -41.09 -8.44 -17.09
C ASN A 108 -42.10 -7.40 -17.58
N ALA A 109 -41.80 -6.12 -17.42
CA ALA A 109 -42.64 -5.03 -17.90
C ALA A 109 -42.79 -5.05 -19.44
N ALA A 110 -41.68 -5.22 -20.17
CA ALA A 110 -41.69 -5.32 -21.63
C ALA A 110 -42.50 -6.54 -22.12
N SER A 111 -42.37 -7.67 -21.42
CA SER A 111 -43.13 -8.89 -21.74
C SER A 111 -44.63 -8.73 -21.50
N ALA A 112 -45.03 -8.06 -20.42
CA ALA A 112 -46.43 -7.78 -20.11
C ALA A 112 -47.07 -6.82 -21.13
N GLU A 113 -46.34 -5.80 -21.57
CA GLU A 113 -46.78 -4.87 -22.61
C GLU A 113 -46.98 -5.59 -23.96
N ALA A 114 -46.03 -6.45 -24.34
CA ALA A 114 -46.14 -7.27 -25.56
C ALA A 114 -47.31 -8.26 -25.51
N ALA A 115 -47.63 -8.81 -24.33
CA ALA A 115 -48.77 -9.70 -24.13
C ALA A 115 -50.11 -8.94 -24.22
N SER A 116 -50.20 -7.76 -23.60
CA SER A 116 -51.40 -6.90 -23.66
C SER A 116 -51.73 -6.45 -25.09
N ALA A 117 -50.71 -6.09 -25.88
CA ALA A 117 -50.85 -5.70 -27.28
C ALA A 117 -51.40 -6.83 -28.18
N ARG A 118 -51.21 -8.09 -27.81
CA ARG A 118 -51.75 -9.25 -28.55
C ARG A 118 -53.21 -9.58 -28.22
N VAL A 119 -53.73 -9.09 -27.11
CA VAL A 119 -55.08 -9.41 -26.60
C VAL A 119 -56.11 -8.32 -26.95
N ALA A 120 -55.68 -7.13 -27.36
CA ALA A 120 -56.59 -6.07 -27.80
C ALA A 120 -57.42 -6.51 -29.03
N PRO A 121 -58.77 -6.61 -28.93
CA PRO A 121 -59.62 -7.01 -30.05
C PRO A 121 -59.69 -5.89 -31.10
N ARG A 122 -59.77 -6.29 -32.38
CA ARG A 122 -60.11 -5.42 -33.51
C ARG A 122 -61.54 -4.90 -33.41
#